data_AF-A0A1J3HME2-F1
#
_entry.id   AF-A0A1J3HME2-F1
#
_cell.length_a   1.000
_cell.length_b   1.000
_cell.length_c   1.000
_cell.angle_alpha   90.00
_cell.angle_beta   90.00
_cell.angle_gamma   90.00
#
_symmetry.space_group_name_H-M   'P 1'
#
loop_
_entity.id
_entity.type
_entity.pdbx_description
1 polymer ?
#
loop_
_entity_poly.entity_id
_entity_poly.type
_entity_poly.pdbx_seq_one_letter_code
_entity_poly.pdbx_strand_id
1 'polypeptide(L)' 'RRHIIKDSTCSRCLAGEETVNHLLFECTFARLVWALSGVPAPPQGQMAESIYTNLHRVLTIPGRHPHQAEMDRLIPWL' A
#
# COMPACT_ATOMS: atom_id res chain seq x y z
N ARG A 1 24.01 2.90 23.97
CA ARG A 1 23.55 3.88 22.97
C ARG A 1 22.37 3.26 22.23
N ARG A 2 21.14 3.78 22.40
CA ARG A 2 20.00 3.35 21.58
C ARG A 2 20.25 3.89 20.18
N HIS A 3 20.19 3.03 19.16
CA HIS A 3 20.19 3.44 17.76
C HIS A 3 18.89 4.21 17.51
N ILE A 4 18.88 5.51 17.85
CA ILE A 4 17.83 6.42 17.40
C ILE A 4 18.18 6.71 15.95
N ILE A 5 17.45 6.07 15.05
CA ILE A 5 17.46 6.41 13.63
C ILE A 5 16.97 7.86 13.57
N LYS A 6 17.87 8.80 13.28
CA LYS A 6 17.59 10.25 13.24
C LYS A 6 16.88 10.66 11.95
N ASP A 7 16.88 9.78 10.96
CA ASP A 7 16.31 10.02 9.66
C ASP A 7 15.09 9.13 9.49
N SER A 8 13.91 9.72 9.64
CA SER A 8 12.64 9.04 9.36
C SER A 8 12.32 9.07 7.87
N THR A 9 13.25 9.39 6.98
CA THR A 9 12.99 9.37 5.54
C THR A 9 12.86 7.92 5.04
N CYS A 10 11.89 7.67 4.17
CA CYS A 10 11.71 6.37 3.54
C CYS A 10 12.99 5.91 2.81
N SER A 11 13.54 4.79 3.25
CA SER A 11 14.76 4.20 2.67
C SER A 11 14.62 3.75 1.21
N ARG A 12 13.39 3.59 0.71
CA ARG A 12 13.12 3.15 -0.66
C ARG A 12 13.10 4.29 -1.66
N CYS A 13 12.23 5.28 -1.46
CA CYS A 13 12.11 6.42 -2.38
C CYS A 13 12.95 7.63 -1.98
N LEU A 14 13.61 7.59 -0.82
CA LEU A 14 14.43 8.68 -0.29
C LEU A 14 13.64 10.01 -0.19
N ALA A 15 12.32 9.89 -0.03
CA ALA A 15 11.36 10.98 -0.01
C ALA A 15 10.20 10.61 0.92
N GLY A 16 9.68 11.58 1.67
CA GLY A 16 8.60 11.38 2.63
C GLY A 16 9.03 10.63 3.90
N GLU A 17 8.17 10.67 4.92
CA GLU A 17 8.38 9.97 6.18
C GLU A 17 8.10 8.46 6.04
N GLU A 18 8.97 7.64 6.61
CA GLU A 18 8.89 6.18 6.70
C GLU A 18 7.82 5.78 7.72
N THR A 19 6.58 5.84 7.28
CA THR A 19 5.42 5.32 8.01
C THR A 19 4.96 4.01 7.40
N VAL A 20 4.16 3.24 8.14
CA VAL A 20 3.56 2.01 7.60
C VAL A 20 2.63 2.33 6.42
N ASN A 21 1.88 3.45 6.47
CA ASN A 21 1.05 3.86 5.34
C ASN A 21 1.90 4.22 4.12
N HIS A 22 3.02 4.91 4.35
CA HIS A 22 3.94 5.26 3.28
C HIS A 22 4.53 4.02 2.62
N LEU A 23 5.11 3.11 3.41
CA LEU A 23 5.75 1.90 2.90
C LEU A 23 4.80 0.98 2.14
N LEU A 24 3.53 0.93 2.55
CA LEU A 24 2.54 0.05 1.93
C LEU A 24 1.75 0.72 0.82
N PHE A 25 1.49 2.03 0.84
CA PHE A 25 0.49 2.65 -0.04
C PHE A 25 0.93 3.93 -0.75
N GLU A 26 1.79 4.75 -0.15
CA GLU A 26 2.12 6.08 -0.70
C GLU A 26 3.46 6.12 -1.42
N CYS A 27 4.43 5.31 -0.98
CA CYS A 27 5.76 5.23 -1.57
C CYS A 27 5.63 4.96 -3.08
N THR A 28 6.41 5.68 -3.89
CA THR A 28 6.38 5.52 -5.36
C THR A 28 6.53 4.06 -5.80
N PHE A 29 7.37 3.30 -5.10
CA PHE A 29 7.55 1.87 -5.36
C PHE A 29 6.36 1.02 -4.92
N ALA A 30 5.75 1.33 -3.77
CA ALA A 30 4.55 0.63 -3.31
C ALA A 30 3.37 0.86 -4.27
N ARG A 31 3.18 2.11 -4.72
CA ARG A 31 2.18 2.46 -5.74
C ARG A 31 2.38 1.70 -7.05
N LEU A 32 3.63 1.50 -7.47
CA LEU A 32 3.95 0.70 -8.65
C LEU A 32 3.58 -0.78 -8.46
N VAL A 33 3.87 -1.37 -7.31
CA VAL A 33 3.46 -2.76 -6.99
C VAL A 33 1.94 -2.90 -7.09
N TRP A 34 1.18 -1.99 -6.47
CA TRP A 34 -0.28 -2.01 -6.58
C TRP A 34 -0.77 -1.83 -8.02
N ALA A 35 -0.17 -0.93 -8.79
CA ALA A 35 -0.54 -0.74 -10.20
C ALA A 35 -0.31 -2.01 -11.04
N LEU A 36 0.71 -2.82 -10.73
CA LEU A 36 1.04 -4.06 -11.44
C LEU A 36 0.26 -5.28 -10.91
N SER A 37 -0.29 -5.22 -9.70
CA SER A 37 -0.98 -6.34 -9.04
C SER A 37 -2.34 -6.73 -9.63
N GLY A 38 -2.91 -5.91 -10.51
CA GLY A 38 -4.30 -6.06 -10.95
C GLY A 38 -5.35 -5.58 -9.94
N VAL A 39 -4.94 -5.06 -8.77
CA VAL A 39 -5.83 -4.43 -7.79
C VAL A 39 -6.40 -3.14 -8.37
N PRO A 40 -7.74 -2.97 -8.41
CA PRO A 40 -8.34 -1.76 -8.94
C PRO A 40 -7.96 -0.53 -8.11
N ALA A 41 -7.37 0.45 -8.78
CA ALA A 41 -6.97 1.72 -8.21
C ALA A 41 -8.15 2.43 -7.51
N PRO A 42 -7.89 3.22 -6.47
CA PRO A 42 -8.91 4.06 -5.84
C PRO A 42 -9.56 5.02 -6.85
N PRO A 43 -10.82 5.45 -6.64
CA PRO A 43 -11.56 6.25 -7.61
C PRO A 43 -10.86 7.56 -8.04
N GLN A 44 -10.00 8.11 -7.18
CA GLN A 44 -9.20 9.30 -7.43
C GLN A 44 -7.71 9.00 -7.74
N GLY A 45 -7.33 7.72 -7.88
CA GLY A 45 -5.95 7.29 -8.11
C GLY A 45 -5.00 7.51 -6.93
N GLN A 46 -5.51 7.95 -5.78
CA GLN A 46 -4.75 8.20 -4.56
C GLN A 46 -5.25 7.33 -3.41
N MET A 47 -4.31 6.72 -2.70
CA MET A 47 -4.58 6.02 -1.45
C MET A 47 -4.84 7.04 -0.35
N ALA A 48 -5.62 6.66 0.67
CA ALA A 48 -5.94 7.53 1.79
C ALA A 48 -4.72 7.72 2.72
N GLU A 49 -4.74 8.78 3.53
CA GLU A 49 -3.74 9.00 4.58
C GLU A 49 -3.85 7.96 5.71
N SER A 50 -5.06 7.42 5.92
CA SER A 50 -5.32 6.39 6.93
C SER A 50 -4.99 5.00 6.38
N ILE A 51 -4.04 4.34 7.04
CA ILE A 51 -3.71 2.93 6.79
C ILE A 51 -4.93 2.02 6.92
N TYR A 52 -5.83 2.30 7.86
CA TYR A 52 -7.03 1.49 8.08
C TYR A 52 -8.00 1.57 6.90
N THR A 53 -8.16 2.77 6.32
CA THR A 53 -8.99 2.96 5.12
C THR A 53 -8.41 2.22 3.92
N ASN A 54 -7.09 2.26 3.75
CA ASN A 54 -6.39 1.55 2.68
C ASN A 54 -6.48 0.03 2.83
N LEU A 55 -6.25 -0.49 4.03
CA LEU A 55 -6.38 -1.91 4.36
C LEU A 55 -7.80 -2.41 4.13
N HIS A 56 -8.80 -1.70 4.66
CA HIS A 56 -10.20 -2.06 4.46
C HIS A 56 -10.55 -2.11 2.96
N ARG A 57 -10.02 -1.17 2.16
CA ARG A 57 -10.21 -1.20 0.71
C ARG A 57 -9.63 -2.48 0.11
N VAL A 58 -8.33 -2.74 0.27
CA VAL A 58 -7.68 -3.87 -0.41
C VAL A 58 -8.26 -5.22 0.03
N LEU A 59 -8.61 -5.36 1.31
CA LEU A 59 -9.19 -6.59 1.85
C LEU A 59 -10.64 -6.84 1.44
N THR A 60 -11.37 -5.83 0.95
CA THR A 60 -12.78 -5.98 0.54
C THR A 60 -12.98 -6.06 -0.97
N ILE A 61 -11.91 -5.88 -1.76
CA ILE A 61 -11.93 -5.98 -3.22
C ILE A 61 -12.40 -7.37 -3.72
N PRO A 62 -11.92 -8.50 -3.17
CA PRO A 62 -12.34 -9.79 -3.67
C PRO A 62 -13.84 -10.06 -3.53
N GLY A 63 -14.48 -9.53 -2.48
CA GLY A 63 -15.93 -9.61 -2.30
C GLY A 63 -16.74 -8.77 -3.29
N ARG A 64 -16.10 -7.85 -4.03
CA ARG A 64 -16.73 -6.96 -5.02
C ARG A 64 -16.44 -7.36 -6.47
N HIS A 65 -15.37 -8.13 -6.69
CA HIS A 65 -14.90 -8.52 -8.01
C HIS A 65 -14.64 -10.04 -8.08
N PRO A 66 -15.68 -10.87 -8.27
CA PRO A 66 -15.57 -12.33 -8.23
C PRO A 66 -14.66 -12.92 -9.33
N HIS A 67 -14.42 -12.18 -10.42
CA HIS A 67 -13.45 -12.57 -11.46
C HIS A 67 -11.99 -12.41 -11.02
N GLN A 68 -11.74 -11.88 -9.82
CA GLN A 68 -10.41 -11.67 -9.25
C GLN A 68 -10.10 -12.66 -8.10
N ALA A 69 -10.71 -13.85 -8.09
CA ALA A 69 -10.50 -14.84 -7.02
C ALA A 69 -9.03 -15.27 -6.81
N GLU A 70 -8.16 -15.12 -7.82
CA GLU A 70 -6.71 -15.34 -7.64
C GLU A 70 -6.06 -14.31 -6.72
N MET A 71 -6.64 -13.11 -6.62
CA MET A 71 -6.15 -12.02 -5.77
C MET A 71 -6.36 -12.29 -4.27
N ASP A 72 -7.30 -13.18 -3.92
CA ASP A 72 -7.49 -13.65 -2.54
C ASP A 72 -6.23 -14.31 -1.96
N ARG A 73 -5.41 -14.92 -2.81
CA ARG A 73 -4.16 -15.58 -2.39
C ARG A 73 -3.00 -14.61 -2.22
N LEU A 74 -3.18 -13.41 -2.74
CA LEU A 74 -2.15 -12.44 -3.01
C LEU A 74 -2.26 -11.24 -2.05
N ILE A 75 -3.47 -10.79 -1.75
CA ILE A 75 -3.72 -9.75 -0.74
C ILE A 75 -3.71 -10.38 0.67
N PRO A 76 -3.12 -9.73 1.69
CA PRO A 76 -2.52 -8.40 1.66
C PRO A 76 -1.02 -8.39 1.34
N TRP A 77 -0.42 -9.53 1.01
CA TRP A 77 1.03 -9.73 1.05
C TRP A 77 1.77 -9.59 -0.28
N LEU A 78 1.06 -9.28 -1.37
CA LEU A 78 1.67 -8.81 -2.62
C LEU A 78 2.57 -7.58 -2.39
#